data_AF-A0A955TGT7-F1
#
_entry.id   AF-A0A955TGT7-F1
#
_cell.length_a   1.000
_cell.length_b   1.000
_cell.length_c   1.000
_cell.angle_alpha   90.00
_cell.angle_beta   90.00
_cell.angle_gamma   90.00
#
_symmetry.space_group_name_H-M   'P 1'
#
loop_
_entity.id
_entity.type
_entity.pdbx_description
1 polymer ?
#
loop_
_entity_poly.entity_id
_entity_poly.type
_entity_poly.pdbx_seq_one_letter_code
_entity_poly.pdbx_strand_id
1 'polypeptide(L)' 'MIPLSAYVALSAILFMTGLVGVLIRRNFIVVLMSVEIMLNAANINLVAFSHYLHSMSGQMAALFIIAV' A
#
# COMPACT_ATOMS: atom_id res chain seq x y z
N MET A 1 -2.44 -2.10 -22.19
CA MET A 1 -2.75 -1.37 -20.94
C MET A 1 -2.86 -2.40 -19.83
N ILE A 2 -2.21 -2.19 -18.69
CA ILE A 2 -2.30 -3.13 -17.55
C ILE A 2 -3.65 -2.87 -16.85
N PRO A 3 -4.48 -3.91 -16.58
CA PRO A 3 -5.79 -3.72 -15.98
C PRO A 3 -5.68 -3.27 -14.52
N LEU A 4 -6.67 -2.51 -14.02
CA LEU A 4 -6.77 -2.10 -12.61
C LEU A 4 -6.66 -3.29 -11.64
N SER A 5 -7.23 -4.44 -12.03
CA SER A 5 -7.18 -5.67 -11.25
C SER A 5 -5.75 -6.14 -10.94
N ALA A 6 -4.78 -5.89 -11.82
CA ALA A 6 -3.38 -6.25 -11.56
C ALA A 6 -2.77 -5.39 -10.45
N TYR A 7 -3.07 -4.09 -10.41
CA TYR A 7 -2.61 -3.19 -9.35
C TYR A 7 -3.27 -3.52 -8.01
N VAL A 8 -4.57 -3.86 -8.02
CA VAL A 8 -5.32 -4.28 -6.82
C VAL A 8 -4.80 -5.62 -6.29
N ALA A 9 -4.50 -6.58 -7.17
CA ALA A 9 -3.91 -7.85 -6.77
C ALA A 9 -2.51 -7.65 -6.15
N LEU A 10 -1.68 -6.82 -6.76
CA LEU A 10 -0.34 -6.51 -6.25
C LEU A 10 -0.40 -5.84 -4.86
N SER A 11 -1.24 -4.81 -4.70
CA SER A 11 -1.40 -4.12 -3.42
C SER A 11 -1.95 -5.06 -2.34
N ALA A 12 -2.92 -5.92 -2.68
CA ALA A 12 -3.43 -6.92 -1.74
C ALA A 12 -2.35 -7.92 -1.29
N ILE A 13 -1.51 -8.41 -2.21
CA ILE A 13 -0.41 -9.32 -1.87
C ILE A 13 0.59 -8.63 -0.93
N LEU A 14 1.04 -7.42 -1.28
CA LEU A 14 1.98 -6.67 -0.46
C LEU A 14 1.40 -6.35 0.92
N PHE A 15 0.14 -5.92 0.99
CA PHE A 15 -0.53 -5.64 2.25
C PHE A 15 -0.61 -6.89 3.13
N MET A 16 -0.96 -8.04 2.56
CA MET A 16 -1.00 -9.31 3.29
C MET A 16 0.39 -9.75 3.76
N THR A 17 1.45 -9.54 2.96
CA THR A 17 2.81 -9.83 3.42
C THR A 17 3.24 -8.97 4.59
N GLY A 18 2.89 -7.68 4.57
CA GLY A 18 3.13 -6.78 5.70
C GLY A 18 2.30 -7.18 6.92
N LEU A 19 1.02 -7.51 6.75
CA LEU A 19 0.14 -7.97 7.82
C LEU A 19 0.68 -9.24 8.50
N VAL A 20 1.10 -10.24 7.71
CA VAL A 20 1.74 -11.46 8.23
C VAL A 20 3.03 -11.12 8.97
N GLY A 21 3.83 -10.18 8.45
CA GLY A 21 5.02 -9.66 9.12
C GLY A 21 4.71 -9.05 10.48
N VAL A 22 3.69 -8.21 10.59
CA VAL A 22 3.26 -7.59 11.86
C VAL A 22 2.82 -8.64 12.89
N LEU A 23 2.09 -9.68 12.46
CA LEU A 23 1.54 -10.69 13.38
C LEU A 23 2.59 -11.70 13.87
N ILE A 24 3.57 -12.06 13.04
CA ILE A 24 4.53 -13.13 13.36
C ILE A 24 5.79 -12.60 14.05
N ARG A 25 6.19 -11.35 13.76
CA ARG A 25 7.51 -10.84 14.14
C ARG A 25 7.48 -10.27 15.55
N ARG A 26 8.41 -10.72 16.39
CA ARG A 26 8.63 -10.19 17.75
C ARG A 26 9.62 -9.03 17.80
N ASN A 27 10.43 -8.85 16.75
CA ASN A 27 11.38 -7.75 16.69
C ASN A 27 10.66 -6.46 16.26
N PHE A 28 10.69 -5.44 17.12
CA PHE A 28 10.05 -4.16 16.89
C PHE A 28 10.45 -3.52 15.54
N ILE A 29 11.73 -3.59 15.18
CA ILE A 29 12.22 -3.02 13.90
C ILE A 29 11.55 -3.71 12.71
N VAL A 30 11.37 -5.03 12.76
CA VAL A 30 10.73 -5.78 11.66
C VAL A 30 9.24 -5.52 11.62
N VAL A 31 8.60 -5.30 12.78
CA VAL A 31 7.19 -4.87 12.83
C VAL A 31 7.03 -3.51 12.15
N LEU A 32 7.89 -2.52 12.47
CA LEU A 32 7.87 -1.23 11.79
C LEU A 32 8.09 -1.35 10.28
N MET A 33 9.08 -2.13 9.85
CA MET A 33 9.31 -2.39 8.42
C MET A 33 8.10 -3.06 7.75
N SER A 34 7.38 -3.92 8.47
CA SER A 34 6.16 -4.55 7.95
C SER A 34 5.00 -3.55 7.83
N VAL A 35 4.89 -2.59 8.76
CA VAL A 35 3.94 -1.47 8.68
C VAL A 35 4.24 -0.58 7.48
N GLU A 36 5.51 -0.22 7.25
CA GLU A 36 5.93 0.53 6.05
C GLU A 36 5.51 -0.19 4.75
N ILE A 37 5.66 -1.50 4.68
CA ILE A 37 5.22 -2.31 3.53
C ILE A 37 3.69 -2.24 3.37
N MET A 38 2.92 -2.32 4.47
CA MET A 38 1.46 -2.19 4.42
C MET A 38 1.02 -0.80 3.94
N LEU A 39 1.67 0.27 4.41
CA LEU A 39 1.39 1.63 3.99
C LEU A 39 1.73 1.85 2.51
N ASN A 40 2.84 1.30 2.03
CA ASN A 40 3.21 1.37 0.62
C ASN A 40 2.19 0.63 -0.27
N ALA A 41 1.72 -0.54 0.17
CA ALA A 41 0.66 -1.27 -0.52
C ALA A 41 -0.65 -0.46 -0.61
N ALA A 42 -1.05 0.21 0.47
CA ALA A 42 -2.20 1.09 0.48
C ALA A 42 -2.03 2.28 -0.49
N ASN A 43 -0.82 2.86 -0.57
CA ASN A 43 -0.50 3.93 -1.52
C ASN A 43 -0.63 3.49 -2.98
N ILE A 44 -0.14 2.29 -3.32
CA ILE A 44 -0.32 1.72 -4.66
C ILE A 44 -1.80 1.62 -5.01
N ASN A 45 -2.63 1.16 -4.06
CA ASN A 45 -4.07 1.04 -4.28
C ASN A 45 -4.73 2.42 -4.50
N LEU A 46 -4.41 3.41 -3.65
CA LEU A 46 -4.93 4.78 -3.76
C LEU A 46 -4.57 5.43 -5.09
N VAL A 47 -3.32 5.30 -5.53
CA VAL A 47 -2.86 5.86 -6.81
C VAL A 47 -3.50 5.15 -8.00
N ALA A 48 -3.67 3.82 -7.94
CA ALA A 48 -4.33 3.05 -8.99
C ALA A 48 -5.80 3.47 -9.19
N PHE A 49 -6.55 3.63 -8.08
CA PHE A 49 -7.93 4.11 -8.13
C PHE A 49 -8.02 5.59 -8.53
N SER A 50 -7.06 6.42 -8.10
CA SER A 50 -6.95 7.81 -8.54
C SER A 50 -6.80 7.92 -10.06
N HIS A 51 -5.95 7.07 -10.66
CA HIS A 51 -5.78 7.01 -12.10
C HIS A 51 -7.06 6.50 -12.81
N TYR A 52 -7.68 5.45 -12.29
CA TYR A 52 -8.89 4.86 -12.87
C TYR A 52 -10.12 5.79 -12.83
N LEU A 53 -10.27 6.56 -11.75
CA LEU A 53 -11.39 7.50 -11.56
C LEU A 53 -11.09 8.91 -12.11
N HIS A 54 -9.92 9.12 -12.73
CA HIS A 54 -9.45 10.44 -13.19
C HIS A 54 -9.54 11.54 -12.12
N SER A 55 -9.29 11.17 -10.85
CA SER A 55 -9.37 12.08 -9.71
C SER A 55 -8.02 12.17 -9.01
N MET A 56 -7.56 13.38 -8.69
CA MET A 56 -6.26 13.61 -8.03
C MET A 56 -6.25 13.25 -6.53
N SER A 57 -7.41 12.94 -5.95
CA SER A 57 -7.54 12.75 -4.49
C SER A 57 -6.67 11.63 -3.93
N GLY A 58 -6.59 10.48 -4.63
CA GLY A 58 -5.78 9.35 -4.16
C GLY A 58 -4.27 9.60 -4.24
N GLN A 59 -3.82 10.38 -5.24
CA GLN A 59 -2.42 10.80 -5.33
C GLN A 59 -2.04 11.78 -4.19
N MET A 60 -2.91 12.73 -3.88
CA MET A 60 -2.68 13.64 -2.74
C MET A 60 -2.61 12.88 -1.42
N ALA A 61 -3.53 11.94 -1.18
CA ALA A 61 -3.51 11.11 0.02
C ALA A 61 -2.22 10.28 0.13
N ALA A 62 -1.74 9.70 -0.98
CA ALA A 62 -0.50 8.92 -0.99
C ALA A 62 0.73 9.76 -0.62
N LEU A 63 0.81 11.02 -1.07
CA LEU A 63 1.89 11.93 -0.68
C LEU A 63 1.88 12.23 0.82
N PHE A 64 0.70 12.42 1.43
CA PHE A 64 0.61 12.60 2.87
C PHE A 64 1.02 11.36 3.65
N ILE A 65 0.66 10.16 3.19
CA ILE A 65 1.07 8.90 3.83
C ILE A 65 2.59 8.71 3.74
N ILE A 66 3.24 9.18 2.67
CA ILE A 66 4.72 9.12 2.56
C ILE A 66 5.41 10.18 3.43
N ALA A 67 4.77 11.34 3.62
CA ALA A 67 5.35 12.45 4.36
C ALA A 67 5.30 12.28 5.88
N VAL A 68 4.38 11.45 6.38
CA VAL A 68 4.14 11.18 7.81
C VAL A 68 4.82 9.87 8.20
#